data_AF-A0A814U3R5-F1
#
_entry.id   AF-A0A814U3R5-F1
#
_cell.length_a   1.000
_cell.length_b   1.000
_cell.length_c   1.000
_cell.angle_alpha   90.00
_cell.angle_beta   90.00
_cell.angle_gamma   90.00
#
_symmetry.space_group_name_H-M   'P 1'
#
loop_
_entity.id
_entity.type
_entity.pdbx_description
1 polymer ?
#
loop_
_entity_poly.entity_id
_entity_poly.type
_entity_poly.pdbx_seq_one_letter_code
_entity_poly.pdbx_strand_id
1 'polypeptide(L)'
;MSASYSCQSYSYGLADGKRQVFLAQVLTGDVFDYKNKNDPTLRRAPKKNESISGGTRYSSVSGETGGSKVYIVFENRVAYPTFLITFSQ
;
A
#
# COMPACT_ATOMS: atom_id res chain seq x y z
N MET A 1 8.07 -5.61 -11.26
CA MET A 1 7.44 -5.61 -9.92
C MET A 1 7.95 -6.83 -9.18
N SER A 2 8.67 -6.65 -8.07
CA SER A 2 9.17 -7.76 -7.26
C SER A 2 8.35 -7.88 -5.98
N ALA A 3 7.96 -9.10 -5.61
CA ALA A 3 7.33 -9.38 -4.32
C ALA A 3 8.33 -9.37 -3.15
N SER A 4 9.63 -9.26 -3.42
CA SER A 4 10.71 -9.33 -2.43
C SER A 4 10.52 -8.35 -1.28
N TYR A 5 10.04 -7.12 -1.57
CA TYR A 5 9.76 -6.12 -0.55
C TYR A 5 8.80 -6.66 0.52
N SER A 6 7.70 -7.27 0.11
CA SER A 6 6.70 -7.82 1.04
C SER A 6 7.21 -9.10 1.73
N CYS A 7 7.87 -9.99 0.99
CA CYS A 7 8.29 -11.29 1.51
C CYS A 7 9.44 -11.20 2.52
N GLN A 8 10.31 -10.19 2.41
CA GLN A 8 11.53 -10.10 3.22
C GLN A 8 11.27 -9.51 4.62
N SER A 9 10.52 -8.42 4.71
CA SER A 9 10.38 -7.63 5.95
C SER A 9 8.95 -7.45 6.45
N TYR A 10 7.93 -7.78 5.63
CA TYR A 10 6.51 -7.57 5.96
C TYR A 10 5.67 -8.86 5.96
N SER A 11 6.32 -10.01 5.77
CA SER A 11 5.64 -11.30 5.85
C SER A 11 5.44 -11.71 7.30
N TYR A 12 4.32 -12.38 7.56
CA TYR A 12 4.02 -12.91 8.89
C TYR A 12 4.77 -14.23 9.09
N GLY A 13 5.53 -14.34 10.19
CA GLY A 13 6.25 -15.56 10.54
C GLY A 13 5.38 -16.56 11.30
N LEU A 14 5.40 -17.82 10.88
CA LEU A 14 4.74 -18.94 11.56
C LEU A 14 5.72 -19.66 12.49
N ALA A 15 5.18 -20.37 13.48
CA ALA A 15 5.96 -21.12 14.46
C ALA A 15 6.80 -22.26 13.83
N ASP A 16 6.41 -22.77 12.67
CA ASP A 16 7.12 -23.80 11.90
C ASP A 16 8.21 -23.23 10.98
N GLY A 17 8.53 -21.93 11.08
CA GLY A 17 9.53 -21.26 10.27
C GLY A 17 9.05 -20.84 8.88
N LYS A 18 7.80 -21.13 8.50
CA LYS A 18 7.21 -20.63 7.26
C LYS A 18 6.78 -19.18 7.39
N ARG A 19 6.51 -18.55 6.24
CA ARG A 19 6.08 -17.16 6.15
C ARG A 19 4.79 -17.04 5.35
N GLN A 20 4.01 -16.02 5.66
CA GLN A 20 2.74 -15.74 5.00
C GLN A 20 2.66 -14.31 4.45
N VAL A 21 2.04 -14.18 3.27
CA VAL A 21 1.74 -12.89 2.64
C VAL A 21 0.40 -12.96 1.91
N PHE A 22 -0.35 -11.86 1.90
CA PHE A 22 -1.55 -11.73 1.09
C PHE A 22 -1.22 -11.33 -0.34
N LEU A 23 -1.84 -12.01 -1.29
CA LEU A 23 -2.03 -11.50 -2.65
C LEU A 23 -3.43 -10.89 -2.72
N ALA A 24 -3.50 -9.57 -2.94
CA ALA A 24 -4.75 -8.82 -2.92
C ALA A 24 -4.96 -8.04 -4.22
N GLN A 25 -6.22 -7.92 -4.63
CA GLN A 25 -6.66 -6.97 -5.64
C GLN A 25 -7.08 -5.67 -4.93
N VAL A 26 -6.52 -4.53 -5.34
CA VAL A 26 -6.72 -3.24 -4.68
C VAL A 26 -7.20 -2.21 -5.68
N LEU A 27 -8.29 -1.51 -5.35
CA LEU A 27 -8.80 -0.37 -6.12
C LEU A 27 -7.99 0.88 -5.76
N THR A 28 -6.98 1.20 -6.56
CA THR A 28 -6.13 2.39 -6.33
C THR A 28 -6.79 3.68 -6.79
N GLY A 29 -7.65 3.63 -7.81
CA GLY A 29 -8.33 4.80 -8.36
C GLY A 29 -7.33 5.89 -8.78
N ASP A 30 -7.65 7.14 -8.48
CA ASP A 30 -6.76 8.28 -8.73
C ASP A 30 -5.66 8.34 -7.68
N VAL A 31 -4.42 8.25 -8.12
CA VAL A 31 -3.25 8.14 -7.24
C VAL A 31 -2.48 9.45 -7.20
N PHE A 32 -2.19 9.95 -5.99
CA PHE A 32 -1.20 11.00 -5.79
C PHE A 32 0.17 10.39 -5.53
N ASP A 33 1.16 10.71 -6.37
CA ASP A 33 2.51 10.17 -6.26
C ASP A 33 3.44 11.07 -5.44
N TYR A 34 3.84 10.61 -4.26
CA TYR A 34 4.81 11.26 -3.41
C TYR A 34 6.26 11.06 -3.88
N LYS A 35 6.51 10.15 -4.83
CA LYS A 35 7.86 9.78 -5.28
C LYS A 35 8.72 9.37 -4.06
N ASN A 36 9.75 10.15 -3.75
CA ASN A 36 10.65 9.94 -2.62
C ASN A 36 10.34 10.82 -1.39
N LYS A 37 9.24 11.57 -1.40
CA LYS A 37 8.83 12.40 -0.27
C LYS A 37 8.18 11.53 0.80
N ASN A 38 8.62 11.69 2.05
CA ASN A 38 8.03 11.05 3.21
C ASN A 38 7.20 12.06 4.00
N ASP A 39 5.95 11.72 4.29
CA ASP A 39 5.09 12.47 5.22
C ASP A 39 4.52 11.50 6.28
N PRO A 40 5.13 11.41 7.47
CA PRO A 40 4.67 10.52 8.53
C PRO A 40 3.35 11.00 9.19
N THR A 41 2.94 12.24 8.92
CA THR A 41 1.71 12.83 9.47
C THR A 41 0.50 12.55 8.59
N LEU A 42 0.70 11.93 7.42
CA LEU A 42 -0.37 11.59 6.49
C LEU A 42 -1.40 10.67 7.16
N ARG A 43 -2.67 11.10 7.16
CA ARG A 43 -3.81 10.31 7.67
C ARG A 43 -4.89 10.07 6.61
N ARG A 44 -4.85 10.83 5.51
CA ARG A 44 -5.78 10.74 4.38
C ARG A 44 -5.06 11.15 3.10
N ALA A 45 -5.52 10.69 1.95
CA ALA A 45 -4.99 11.11 0.66
C ALA A 45 -5.11 12.65 0.48
N PRO A 46 -4.15 13.31 -0.19
CA PRO A 46 -4.18 14.75 -0.46
C PRO A 46 -5.45 15.20 -1.20
N LYS A 47 -5.78 16.49 -1.11
CA LYS A 47 -6.84 17.07 -1.94
C LYS A 47 -6.31 17.25 -3.36
N LYS A 48 -7.18 17.10 -4.36
CA LYS A 48 -6.84 17.43 -5.75
C LYS A 48 -6.69 18.94 -5.95
N ASN A 49 -7.46 19.73 -5.21
CA ASN A 49 -7.37 21.18 -5.16
C ASN A 49 -7.39 21.64 -3.69
N GLU A 50 -6.26 22.14 -3.22
CA GLU A 50 -6.12 22.64 -1.83
C GLU A 50 -6.99 23.87 -1.56
N SER A 51 -7.28 24.66 -2.59
CA SER A 51 -8.05 25.92 -2.49
C SER A 51 -9.56 25.74 -2.27
N ILE A 52 -10.10 24.53 -2.45
CA ILE A 52 -11.55 24.26 -2.34
C ILE A 52 -11.84 23.59 -1.00
N SER A 53 -12.62 24.25 -0.15
CA SER A 53 -13.17 23.64 1.06
C SER A 53 -14.12 22.50 0.68
N GLY A 54 -13.92 21.32 1.24
CA GLY A 54 -14.65 20.10 0.85
C GLY A 54 -14.20 19.47 -0.49
N GLY A 55 -13.10 19.93 -1.08
CA GLY A 55 -12.62 19.43 -2.37
C GLY A 55 -12.32 17.92 -2.41
N THR A 56 -12.54 17.33 -3.59
CA THR A 56 -12.29 15.91 -3.88
C THR A 56 -10.84 15.54 -3.57
N ARG A 57 -10.66 14.40 -2.90
CA ARG A 57 -9.34 13.83 -2.59
C ARG A 57 -8.95 12.79 -3.63
N TYR A 58 -7.66 12.48 -3.70
CA TYR A 58 -7.19 11.29 -4.40
C TYR A 58 -7.72 10.03 -3.70
N SER A 59 -7.84 8.93 -4.45
CA SER A 59 -8.32 7.65 -3.93
C SER A 59 -7.22 6.92 -3.14
N SER A 60 -5.96 7.04 -3.59
CA SER A 60 -4.81 6.45 -2.93
C SER A 60 -3.57 7.34 -3.08
N VAL A 61 -2.50 6.99 -2.39
CA VAL A 61 -1.17 7.58 -2.59
C VAL A 61 -0.17 6.51 -3.01
N SER A 62 0.86 6.90 -3.75
CA SER A 62 2.01 6.04 -4.04
C SER A 62 3.32 6.69 -3.62
N GLY A 63 4.34 5.85 -3.44
CA GLY A 63 5.72 6.29 -3.26
C GLY A 63 6.69 5.16 -3.53
N GLU A 64 7.98 5.46 -3.41
CA GLU A 64 9.06 4.49 -3.59
C GLU A 64 9.77 4.22 -2.26
N THR A 65 9.96 2.95 -1.93
CA THR A 65 10.67 2.52 -0.72
C THR A 65 11.34 1.17 -0.96
N GLY A 66 12.62 1.05 -0.58
CA GLY A 66 13.40 -0.17 -0.79
C GLY A 66 13.43 -0.64 -2.25
N GLY A 67 13.47 0.29 -3.21
CA GLY A 67 13.43 0.00 -4.65
C GLY A 67 12.09 -0.55 -5.15
N SER A 68 11.04 -0.49 -4.34
CA SER A 68 9.70 -0.97 -4.67
C SER A 68 8.69 0.17 -4.63
N LYS A 69 7.73 0.14 -5.56
CA LYS A 69 6.60 1.06 -5.57
C LYS A 69 5.54 0.54 -4.60
N VAL A 70 5.15 1.39 -3.66
CA VAL A 70 4.14 1.08 -2.63
C VAL A 70 2.92 1.98 -2.84
N TYR A 71 1.75 1.42 -2.54
CA TYR A 71 0.48 2.14 -2.57
C TYR A 71 -0.15 2.09 -1.18
N ILE A 72 -0.78 3.19 -0.77
CA ILE A 72 -1.54 3.28 0.48
C ILE A 72 -2.96 3.70 0.14
N VAL A 73 -3.92 2.89 0.57
CA VAL A 73 -5.36 3.15 0.48
C VAL A 73 -5.90 3.46 1.88
N PHE A 74 -6.90 4.34 1.95
CA PHE A 74 -7.43 4.84 3.23
C PHE A 74 -8.85 4.36 3.54
N GLU A 75 -9.59 3.93 2.52
CA GLU A 75 -10.97 3.50 2.65
C GLU A 75 -11.08 1.99 2.92
N ASN A 76 -12.12 1.60 3.64
CA ASN A 76 -12.43 0.18 3.82
C ASN A 76 -12.99 -0.42 2.53
N ARG A 77 -12.87 -1.74 2.36
CA ARG A 77 -13.44 -2.52 1.24
C ARG A 77 -12.86 -2.20 -0.14
N VAL A 78 -11.78 -1.43 -0.22
CA VAL A 78 -11.04 -1.17 -1.47
C VAL A 78 -9.88 -2.14 -1.70
N ALA A 79 -9.66 -3.07 -0.77
CA ALA A 79 -8.70 -4.16 -0.89
C ALA A 79 -9.42 -5.49 -0.68
N TYR A 80 -9.25 -6.42 -1.63
CA TYR A 80 -9.78 -7.77 -1.58
C TYR A 80 -8.60 -8.77 -1.52
N PRO A 81 -8.29 -9.35 -0.35
CA PRO A 81 -7.28 -10.41 -0.25
C PRO A 81 -7.78 -11.68 -0.95
N THR A 82 -7.24 -11.97 -2.13
CA THR A 82 -7.66 -13.11 -2.95
C THR A 82 -7.02 -14.41 -2.47
N PHE A 83 -5.76 -14.35 -2.05
CA PHE A 83 -5.01 -15.53 -1.58
C PHE A 83 -4.14 -15.21 -0.37
N LEU A 84 -3.98 -16.20 0.50
CA LEU A 84 -2.95 -16.22 1.54
C LEU A 84 -1.87 -17.21 1.11
N ILE A 85 -0.72 -16.68 0.70
CA ILE A 85 0.41 -17.49 0.23
C ILE A 85 1.27 -17.84 1.43
N THR A 86 1.49 -19.15 1.64
CA THR A 86 2.45 -19.66 2.63
C THR A 86 3.68 -20.20 1.91
N PHE A 87 4.87 -19.77 2.30
CA PHE A 87 6.13 -20.18 1.68
C PHE A 87 7.23 -20.40 2.71
N SER A 88 8.19 -21.25 2.39
CA SER A 88 9.46 -21.38 3.09
C SER A 88 10.49 -20.45 2.46
N GLN A 89 11.43 -19.95 3.27
CA GLN A 89 12.57 -19.20 2.76
C GLN A 89 13.64 -20.15 2.21
#